data_AF-M7ZAE6-F1
#
_entry.id   AF-M7ZAE6-F1
#
_cell.length_a   1.000
_cell.length_b   1.000
_cell.length_c   1.000
_cell.angle_alpha   90.00
_cell.angle_beta   90.00
_cell.angle_gamma   90.00
#
_symmetry.space_group_name_H-M   'P 1'
#
loop_
_entity.id
_entity.type
_entity.pdbx_description
1 polymer ?
#
loop_
_entity_poly.entity_id
_entity_poly.type
_entity_poly.pdbx_seq_one_letter_code
_entity_poly.pdbx_strand_id
1 'polypeptide(L)'
;MAIFGVKFFRSIQEFNDDDCASRALVLRGNICIPTRCRSITIYVSDIDGKNVSLSKFKGKALLIVNVASQCGLTTANYTELSHLYEKYKTQGFEILAFPCNQFGFQEPGSNTQIKQFACTRFKAEFPIFDKVDVNGPFTAPIYKFLKSSAGGFLGDIVKWNFEKFLVDKNGKVVERYPPTTSPFQIETFPNFGTHCWVGGLGKHEQQYWRLLSDGLLAMTWKERNAT
;
A
#
# COMPACT_ATOMS: atom_id res chain seq x y z
N MET A 1 7.24 -23.58 -26.79
CA MET A 1 6.36 -23.49 -25.59
C MET A 1 6.84 -22.33 -24.74
N ALA A 2 6.15 -21.20 -24.78
CA ALA A 2 6.43 -20.07 -23.90
C ALA A 2 5.73 -20.33 -22.56
N ILE A 3 6.49 -20.56 -21.50
CA ILE A 3 5.95 -20.55 -20.13
C ILE A 3 5.76 -19.08 -19.77
N PHE A 4 4.53 -18.58 -19.92
CA PHE A 4 4.15 -17.30 -19.32
C PHE A 4 4.19 -17.47 -17.80
N GLY A 5 5.19 -16.86 -17.15
CA GLY A 5 5.29 -16.84 -15.70
C GLY A 5 4.09 -16.12 -15.10
N VAL A 6 3.24 -16.87 -14.40
CA VAL A 6 2.09 -16.31 -13.70
C VAL A 6 2.60 -15.66 -12.41
N LYS A 7 2.60 -14.32 -12.34
CA LYS A 7 2.87 -13.56 -11.11
C LYS A 7 1.67 -13.78 -10.17
N PHE A 8 1.80 -14.71 -9.21
CA PHE A 8 0.95 -14.73 -8.03
C PHE A 8 1.73 -14.10 -6.87
N PHE A 9 1.21 -12.97 -6.39
CA PHE A 9 1.61 -12.35 -5.14
C PHE A 9 0.30 -12.15 -4.38
N ARG A 10 0.04 -12.99 -3.36
CA ARG A 10 -1.30 -13.08 -2.74
C ARG A 10 -1.55 -12.04 -1.65
N SER A 11 -0.53 -11.66 -0.86
CA SER A 11 -0.68 -10.70 0.24
C SER A 11 0.68 -10.24 0.82
N ILE A 12 0.84 -8.98 1.25
CA ILE A 12 1.98 -8.56 2.10
C ILE A 12 1.88 -9.02 3.55
N GLN A 13 0.66 -9.32 4.00
CA GLN A 13 0.39 -9.74 5.37
C GLN A 13 0.60 -11.25 5.55
N GLU A 14 0.59 -11.99 4.42
CA GLU A 14 0.95 -13.40 4.30
C GLU A 14 1.56 -13.64 2.91
N PHE A 15 2.89 -13.59 2.76
CA PHE A 15 3.49 -14.08 1.51
C PHE A 15 3.33 -15.60 1.52
N ASN A 16 2.64 -16.15 0.52
CA ASN A 16 2.73 -17.57 0.26
C ASN A 16 3.81 -17.76 -0.80
N ASP A 17 4.76 -18.66 -0.56
CA ASP A 17 5.51 -19.25 -1.67
C ASP A 17 4.49 -19.95 -2.58
N ASP A 18 4.10 -19.31 -3.68
CA ASP A 18 3.24 -19.88 -4.71
C ASP A 18 3.88 -21.08 -5.46
N ASP A 19 4.99 -21.64 -4.94
CA ASP A 19 5.62 -22.86 -5.44
C ASP A 19 5.02 -24.15 -4.82
N CYS A 20 4.29 -24.07 -3.71
CA CYS A 20 3.72 -25.29 -3.11
C CYS A 20 2.50 -25.80 -3.88
N ALA A 21 1.56 -24.93 -4.28
CA ALA A 21 0.30 -25.39 -4.90
C ALA A 21 0.43 -25.79 -6.39
N SER A 22 1.55 -25.44 -7.04
CA SER A 22 1.70 -25.57 -8.50
C SER A 22 2.22 -26.93 -8.96
N ARG A 23 2.59 -27.83 -8.03
CA ARG A 23 3.13 -29.17 -8.34
C ARG A 23 2.40 -30.28 -7.59
N ALA A 24 1.12 -30.47 -7.90
CA ALA A 24 0.55 -31.80 -7.78
C ALA A 24 1.23 -32.70 -8.82
N LEU A 25 2.36 -33.31 -8.47
CA LEU A 25 2.96 -34.35 -9.30
C LEU A 25 2.12 -35.61 -9.11
N VAL A 26 1.37 -36.00 -10.14
CA VAL A 26 0.69 -37.30 -10.19
C VAL A 26 1.79 -38.36 -10.39
N LEU A 27 2.35 -38.87 -9.31
CA LEU A 27 3.19 -40.06 -9.34
C LEU A 27 2.31 -41.27 -9.04
N ARG A 28 2.05 -42.09 -10.05
CA ARG A 28 1.43 -43.42 -9.92
C ARG A 28 0.10 -43.42 -9.14
N GLY A 29 -0.84 -42.55 -9.53
CA GLY A 29 -2.23 -42.62 -9.05
C GLY A 29 -2.48 -42.08 -7.63
N ASN A 30 -1.46 -41.55 -6.94
CA ASN A 30 -1.63 -40.87 -5.65
C ASN A 30 -1.44 -39.36 -5.80
N ILE A 31 -2.40 -38.58 -5.27
CA ILE A 31 -2.32 -37.12 -5.19
C ILE A 31 -1.37 -36.77 -4.04
N CYS A 32 -0.15 -36.31 -4.35
CA CYS A 32 0.68 -35.62 -3.36
C CYS A 32 0.12 -34.21 -3.15
N ILE A 33 -0.64 -34.01 -2.06
CA ILE A 33 -1.00 -32.68 -1.58
C ILE A 33 0.23 -32.13 -0.82
N PRO A 34 0.84 -31.02 -1.27
CA PRO A 34 1.93 -30.39 -0.53
C PRO A 34 1.44 -29.94 0.84
N THR A 35 1.96 -30.57 1.90
CA THR A 35 1.45 -30.42 3.27
C THR A 35 1.97 -29.19 4.01
N ARG A 36 2.65 -28.24 3.36
CA ARG A 36 3.04 -26.97 4.02
C ARG A 36 3.44 -25.85 3.04
N CYS A 37 2.47 -25.02 2.64
CA CYS A 37 2.80 -23.64 2.27
C CYS A 37 3.35 -22.95 3.53
N ARG A 38 4.60 -22.49 3.48
CA ARG A 38 5.12 -21.60 4.52
C ARG A 38 4.59 -20.20 4.22
N SER A 39 3.85 -19.63 5.18
CA SER A 39 3.61 -18.19 5.19
C SER A 39 4.95 -17.51 5.48
N ILE A 40 5.51 -16.82 4.49
CA ILE A 40 6.67 -15.95 4.66
C ILE A 40 6.14 -14.64 5.23
N THR A 41 6.60 -14.35 6.43
CA THR A 41 6.38 -13.05 7.07
C THR A 41 7.42 -12.06 6.56
N ILE A 42 6.97 -10.92 6.00
CA ILE A 42 7.88 -9.81 5.68
C ILE A 42 8.21 -9.06 6.98
N TYR A 43 9.50 -8.85 7.20
CA TYR A 43 10.01 -7.99 8.27
C TYR A 43 10.56 -6.70 7.68
N VAL A 44 10.37 -5.60 8.40
CA VAL A 44 10.92 -4.28 8.11
C VAL A 44 11.45 -3.68 9.40
N SER A 45 12.55 -2.94 9.33
CA SER A 45 13.05 -2.17 10.48
C SER A 45 12.22 -0.90 10.63
N ASP A 46 11.73 -0.60 11.83
CA ASP A 46 11.17 0.73 12.11
C ASP A 46 12.29 1.79 12.14
N ILE A 47 11.92 3.06 12.25
CA ILE A 47 12.88 4.15 12.22
C ILE A 47 13.87 4.14 13.40
N ASP A 48 13.57 3.41 14.48
CA ASP A 48 14.47 3.23 15.62
C ASP A 48 15.34 1.97 15.48
N GLY A 49 15.25 1.26 14.35
CA GLY A 49 16.05 0.07 14.03
C GLY A 49 15.48 -1.24 14.60
N LYS A 50 14.25 -1.24 15.13
CA LYS A 50 13.61 -2.45 15.63
C LYS A 50 12.92 -3.19 14.50
N ASN A 51 13.15 -4.50 14.39
CA ASN A 51 12.43 -5.34 13.44
C ASN A 51 10.94 -5.43 13.78
N VAL A 52 10.10 -5.12 12.79
CA VAL A 52 8.65 -5.18 12.84
C VAL A 52 8.17 -6.17 11.77
N SER A 53 7.38 -7.14 12.22
CA SER A 53 6.63 -8.02 11.31
C SER A 53 5.46 -7.26 10.69
N LEU A 54 5.31 -7.31 9.36
CA LEU A 54 4.12 -6.75 8.70
C LEU A 54 2.82 -7.47 9.05
N SER A 55 2.88 -8.70 9.61
CA SER A 55 1.70 -9.39 10.14
C SER A 55 1.02 -8.62 11.28
N LYS A 56 1.74 -7.69 11.95
CA LYS A 56 1.17 -6.75 12.93
C LYS A 56 0.02 -5.93 12.36
N PHE A 57 0.01 -5.70 11.05
CA PHE A 57 -0.99 -4.88 10.36
C PHE A 57 -2.10 -5.71 9.71
N LYS A 58 -2.18 -7.02 9.99
CA LYS A 58 -3.21 -7.91 9.45
C LYS A 58 -4.62 -7.38 9.74
N GLY A 59 -5.49 -7.40 8.73
CA GLY A 59 -6.87 -6.94 8.86
C GLY A 59 -7.03 -5.42 8.77
N LYS A 60 -5.94 -4.65 8.65
CA LYS A 60 -5.99 -3.20 8.40
C LYS A 60 -5.82 -2.89 6.92
N ALA A 61 -6.50 -1.84 6.46
CA ALA A 61 -6.18 -1.19 5.19
C ALA A 61 -4.90 -0.37 5.35
N LEU A 62 -3.97 -0.48 4.40
CA LEU A 62 -2.65 0.16 4.49
C LEU A 62 -2.44 1.12 3.34
N LEU A 63 -1.97 2.33 3.65
CA LEU A 63 -1.40 3.23 2.66
C LEU A 63 0.11 3.25 2.83
N ILE A 64 0.82 2.62 1.90
CA ILE A 64 2.29 2.52 1.94
C ILE A 64 2.88 3.58 1.03
N VAL A 65 3.79 4.40 1.56
CA VAL A 65 4.29 5.60 0.87
C VAL A 65 5.81 5.69 0.99
N ASN A 66 6.52 5.96 -0.11
CA ASN A 66 7.93 6.34 -0.04
C ASN A 66 8.04 7.85 0.20
N VAL A 67 8.74 8.27 1.25
CA VAL A 67 8.77 9.68 1.69
C VAL A 67 10.16 10.30 1.59
N ALA A 68 10.18 11.62 1.52
CA ALA A 68 11.40 12.43 1.56
C ALA A 68 11.12 13.78 2.24
N SER A 69 12.12 14.37 2.86
CA SER A 69 12.06 15.56 3.71
C SER A 69 12.40 16.83 2.94
N GLN A 70 13.18 16.72 1.86
CA GLN A 70 13.67 17.83 1.05
C GLN A 70 13.10 17.80 -0.37
N CYS A 71 11.84 17.39 -0.52
CA CYS A 71 11.14 17.36 -1.79
C CYS A 71 10.11 18.49 -1.87
N GLY A 72 9.88 19.03 -3.08
CA GLY A 72 8.85 20.07 -3.30
C GLY A 72 7.43 19.59 -2.96
N LEU A 73 7.21 18.27 -2.90
CA LEU A 73 5.94 17.64 -2.55
C LEU A 73 5.79 17.36 -1.03
N THR A 74 6.85 17.56 -0.24
CA THR A 74 6.90 17.14 1.16
C THR A 74 5.85 17.83 2.01
N THR A 75 5.72 19.15 1.91
CA THR A 75 4.79 19.90 2.76
C THR A 75 3.35 19.47 2.53
N ALA A 76 2.89 19.42 1.28
CA ALA A 76 1.53 18.98 0.98
C ALA A 76 1.30 17.53 1.40
N ASN A 77 2.18 16.61 1.02
CA ASN A 77 1.96 15.18 1.29
C ASN A 77 1.95 14.86 2.78
N TYR A 78 2.92 15.32 3.58
CA TYR A 78 2.91 15.02 5.00
C TYR A 78 1.70 15.63 5.72
N THR A 79 1.32 16.87 5.40
CA THR A 79 0.14 17.51 6.00
C THR A 79 -1.14 16.72 5.71
N GLU A 80 -1.33 16.32 4.45
CA GLU A 80 -2.53 15.58 4.05
C GLU A 80 -2.53 14.13 4.60
N LEU A 81 -1.38 13.46 4.63
CA LEU A 81 -1.23 12.13 5.23
C LEU A 81 -1.53 12.16 6.74
N SER A 82 -1.02 13.16 7.47
CA SER A 82 -1.32 13.33 8.90
C SER A 82 -2.82 13.52 9.13
N HIS A 83 -3.49 14.33 8.30
CA HIS A 83 -4.92 14.55 8.42
C HIS A 83 -5.75 13.28 8.11
N LEU A 84 -5.40 12.55 7.05
CA LEU A 84 -6.05 11.25 6.75
C LEU A 84 -5.84 10.26 7.89
N TYR A 85 -4.63 10.18 8.41
CA TYR A 85 -4.31 9.26 9.50
C TYR A 85 -5.11 9.61 10.75
N GLU A 86 -5.19 10.88 11.13
CA GLU A 86 -6.00 11.33 12.27
C GLU A 86 -7.46 10.87 12.14
N LYS A 87 -8.02 11.02 10.94
CA LYS A 87 -9.41 10.67 10.65
C LYS A 87 -9.68 9.16 10.70
N TYR A 88 -8.75 8.34 10.24
CA TYR A 88 -9.00 6.91 9.98
C TYR A 88 -8.20 5.94 10.87
N LYS A 89 -7.23 6.37 11.69
CA LYS A 89 -6.38 5.49 12.51
C LYS A 89 -7.16 4.56 13.46
N THR A 90 -8.32 5.00 13.95
CA THR A 90 -9.22 4.21 14.81
C THR A 90 -10.15 3.29 14.03
N GLN A 91 -10.19 3.44 12.71
CA GLN A 91 -11.03 2.71 11.77
C GLN A 91 -10.17 1.72 10.97
N GLY A 92 -9.31 0.93 11.62
CA GLY A 92 -8.58 -0.13 10.91
C GLY A 92 -7.71 0.32 9.72
N PHE A 93 -7.27 1.58 9.70
CA PHE A 93 -6.38 2.14 8.68
C PHE A 93 -4.99 2.42 9.27
N GLU A 94 -3.96 2.25 8.46
CA GLU A 94 -2.57 2.53 8.85
C GLU A 94 -1.81 3.14 7.68
N ILE A 95 -0.94 4.11 7.96
CA ILE A 95 0.02 4.61 6.96
C ILE A 95 1.39 4.06 7.30
N LEU A 96 2.07 3.45 6.34
CA LEU A 96 3.45 2.96 6.50
C LEU A 96 4.38 3.83 5.66
N ALA A 97 5.11 4.73 6.31
CA ALA A 97 6.02 5.67 5.64
C ALA A 97 7.44 5.12 5.59
N PHE A 98 8.00 5.01 4.38
CA PHE A 98 9.34 4.50 4.12
C PHE A 98 10.23 5.61 3.55
N PRO A 99 11.12 6.21 4.33
CA PRO A 99 12.09 7.19 3.83
C PRO A 99 12.95 6.60 2.71
N CYS A 100 13.22 7.36 1.65
CA CYS A 100 14.03 6.90 0.53
C CYS A 100 14.87 8.03 -0.07
N ASN A 101 16.18 7.80 -0.24
CA ASN A 101 17.11 8.80 -0.75
C ASN A 101 17.43 8.65 -2.26
N GLN A 102 16.75 7.74 -2.96
CA GLN A 102 17.07 7.43 -4.37
C GLN A 102 16.60 8.50 -5.37
N PHE A 103 15.77 9.46 -4.94
CA PHE A 103 15.15 10.45 -5.81
C PHE A 103 15.67 11.85 -5.49
N GLY A 104 16.61 12.32 -6.32
CA GLY A 104 17.23 13.64 -6.16
C GLY A 104 18.00 13.85 -4.85
N PHE A 105 18.37 12.76 -4.16
CA PHE A 105 19.00 12.79 -2.83
C PHE A 105 18.23 13.64 -1.80
N GLN A 106 16.89 13.60 -1.87
CA GLN A 106 15.99 14.43 -1.07
C GLN A 106 15.69 13.88 0.34
N GLU A 107 16.34 12.77 0.73
CA GLU A 107 16.29 12.20 2.09
C GLU A 107 17.70 11.88 2.65
N PRO A 108 18.58 12.90 2.73
CA PRO A 108 19.98 12.70 3.10
C PRO A 108 20.16 12.42 4.60
N GLY A 109 19.19 12.79 5.44
CA GLY A 109 19.28 12.70 6.89
C GLY A 109 19.41 11.27 7.43
N SER A 110 19.84 11.19 8.69
CA SER A 110 19.77 9.95 9.48
C SER A 110 18.34 9.66 9.93
N ASN A 111 18.06 8.43 10.33
CA ASN A 111 16.74 8.05 10.87
C ASN A 111 16.27 8.94 12.01
N THR A 112 17.17 9.33 12.92
CA THR A 112 16.86 10.26 14.01
C THR A 112 16.42 11.63 13.49
N GLN A 113 17.12 12.17 12.48
CA GLN A 113 16.77 13.45 11.87
C GLN A 113 15.43 13.37 11.11
N ILE A 114 15.20 12.27 10.39
CA ILE A 114 13.96 12.02 9.64
C ILE A 114 12.77 11.90 10.59
N LYS A 115 12.90 11.12 11.66
CA LYS A 115 11.89 10.98 12.72
C LYS A 115 11.55 12.33 13.34
N GLN A 116 12.58 13.08 13.75
CA GLN A 116 12.40 14.41 14.32
C GLN A 116 11.70 15.35 13.34
N PHE A 117 12.11 15.35 12.07
CA PHE A 117 11.49 16.17 11.03
C PHE A 117 10.00 15.88 10.87
N ALA A 118 9.62 14.61 10.68
CA ALA A 118 8.23 14.22 10.48
C ALA A 118 7.36 14.48 11.72
N CYS A 119 7.83 14.11 12.91
CA CYS A 119 7.05 14.26 14.14
C CYS A 119 6.92 15.72 14.58
N THR A 120 7.98 16.54 14.49
CA THR A 120 7.93 17.93 14.97
C THR A 120 7.25 18.87 13.98
N ARG A 121 7.55 18.74 12.69
CA ARG A 121 7.03 19.65 11.66
C ARG A 121 5.61 19.33 11.23
N PHE A 122 5.28 18.04 11.14
CA PHE A 122 4.02 17.58 10.57
C PHE A 122 3.15 16.81 11.55
N LYS A 123 3.59 16.66 12.81
CA LYS A 123 2.88 15.90 13.85
C LYS A 123 2.49 14.51 13.36
N ALA A 124 3.37 13.87 12.59
CA ALA A 124 3.13 12.55 12.05
C ALA A 124 3.04 11.53 13.20
N GLU A 125 1.87 10.89 13.32
CA GLU A 125 1.60 9.84 14.32
C GLU A 125 1.62 8.43 13.72
N PHE A 126 1.71 8.32 12.40
CA PHE A 126 1.78 7.04 11.71
C PHE A 126 3.21 6.43 11.76
N PRO A 127 3.34 5.09 11.67
CA PRO A 127 4.63 4.41 11.62
C PRO A 127 5.55 4.92 10.51
N ILE A 128 6.76 5.33 10.91
CA ILE A 128 7.88 5.62 10.01
C ILE A 128 8.91 4.51 10.17
N PHE A 129 9.39 4.00 9.04
CA PHE A 129 10.35 2.90 8.98
C PHE A 129 11.76 3.39 8.71
N ASP A 130 12.71 2.46 8.77
CA ASP A 130 14.08 2.69 8.34
C ASP A 130 14.13 3.16 6.89
N LYS A 131 15.19 3.90 6.54
CA LYS A 131 15.43 4.36 5.19
C LYS A 131 15.72 3.15 4.29
N VAL A 132 14.99 3.04 3.18
CA VAL A 132 15.10 1.89 2.28
C VAL A 132 15.31 2.31 0.83
N ASP A 133 15.91 1.39 0.07
CA ASP A 133 15.88 1.43 -1.38
C ASP A 133 14.56 0.85 -1.89
N VAL A 134 13.90 1.58 -2.79
CA VAL A 134 12.63 1.17 -3.42
C VAL A 134 12.84 0.68 -4.85
N ASN A 135 14.02 0.92 -5.42
CA ASN A 135 14.44 0.50 -6.76
C ASN A 135 15.85 -0.12 -6.73
N GLY A 136 16.21 -0.84 -7.80
CA GLY A 136 17.53 -1.45 -7.97
C GLY A 136 17.73 -2.78 -7.23
N PRO A 137 18.96 -3.31 -7.21
CA PRO A 137 19.26 -4.64 -6.66
C PRO A 137 19.00 -4.74 -5.15
N PHE A 138 19.14 -3.63 -4.43
CA PHE A 138 18.92 -3.54 -2.98
C PHE A 138 17.48 -3.17 -2.60
N THR A 139 16.53 -3.21 -3.55
CA THR A 139 15.12 -2.92 -3.27
C THR A 139 14.62 -3.72 -2.07
N ALA A 140 14.03 -3.06 -1.09
CA ALA A 140 13.43 -3.70 0.09
C ALA A 140 12.36 -4.73 -0.33
N PRO A 141 12.26 -5.88 0.36
CA PRO A 141 11.30 -6.94 0.01
C PRO A 141 9.85 -6.45 -0.14
N ILE A 142 9.42 -5.52 0.71
CA ILE A 142 8.08 -4.91 0.63
C ILE A 142 7.88 -4.18 -0.72
N TYR A 143 8.84 -3.38 -1.17
CA TYR A 143 8.74 -2.67 -2.45
C TYR A 143 8.87 -3.60 -3.66
N LYS A 144 9.57 -4.74 -3.54
CA LYS A 144 9.55 -5.78 -4.58
C LYS A 144 8.12 -6.29 -4.80
N PHE A 145 7.40 -6.59 -3.72
CA PHE A 145 6.00 -7.01 -3.79
C PHE A 145 5.06 -5.93 -4.31
N LEU A 146 5.17 -4.70 -3.79
CA LEU A 146 4.25 -3.63 -4.15
C LEU A 146 4.32 -3.32 -5.64
N LYS A 147 5.54 -3.28 -6.19
CA LYS A 147 5.78 -3.05 -7.62
C LYS A 147 5.32 -4.22 -8.48
N SER A 148 5.55 -5.46 -8.04
CA SER A 148 5.14 -6.64 -8.81
C SER A 148 3.63 -6.86 -8.85
N SER A 149 2.92 -6.45 -7.80
CA SER A 149 1.47 -6.65 -7.64
C SER A 149 0.62 -5.58 -8.33
N ALA A 150 1.18 -4.40 -8.59
CA ALA A 150 0.46 -3.26 -9.18
C ALA A 150 0.32 -3.30 -10.73
N GLY A 151 0.67 -4.40 -11.38
CA GLY A 151 0.13 -4.79 -12.71
C GLY A 151 0.26 -3.79 -13.87
N GLY A 152 1.23 -2.88 -13.88
CA GLY A 152 1.38 -1.88 -14.95
C GLY A 152 2.26 -2.35 -16.11
N PHE A 153 1.79 -2.15 -17.35
CA PHE A 153 2.57 -2.30 -18.59
C PHE A 153 3.76 -1.31 -18.67
N LEU A 154 3.77 -0.29 -17.80
CA LEU A 154 4.73 0.82 -17.73
C LEU A 154 5.69 0.71 -16.52
N GLY A 155 6.26 -0.46 -16.32
CA GLY A 155 7.49 -0.62 -15.54
C GLY A 155 7.31 -0.76 -14.03
N ASP A 156 7.95 -1.80 -13.49
CA ASP A 156 8.03 -2.18 -12.08
C ASP A 156 8.92 -1.23 -11.24
N ILE A 157 9.02 0.06 -11.60
CA ILE A 157 9.93 1.05 -11.00
C ILE A 157 9.12 2.20 -10.36
N VAL A 158 9.44 2.54 -9.11
CA VAL A 158 8.93 3.74 -8.43
C VAL A 158 9.54 4.97 -9.07
N LYS A 159 8.73 5.95 -9.47
CA LYS A 159 9.18 7.05 -10.33
C LYS A 159 9.74 8.23 -9.56
N TRP A 160 9.22 8.51 -8.36
CA TRP A 160 9.66 9.64 -7.54
C TRP A 160 9.28 9.46 -6.06
N ASN A 161 9.63 10.44 -5.23
CA ASN A 161 9.12 10.60 -3.87
C ASN A 161 7.59 10.70 -3.84
N PHE A 162 6.98 10.18 -2.78
CA PHE A 162 5.54 10.18 -2.53
C PHE A 162 4.70 9.36 -3.50
N GLU A 163 5.24 8.26 -4.02
CA GLU A 163 4.38 7.26 -4.65
C GLU A 163 3.64 6.47 -3.55
N LYS A 164 2.35 6.16 -3.78
CA LYS A 164 1.52 5.51 -2.77
C LYS A 164 0.96 4.20 -3.28
N PHE A 165 0.89 3.20 -2.41
CA PHE A 165 0.26 1.92 -2.68
C PHE A 165 -0.84 1.70 -1.64
N LEU A 166 -2.08 1.56 -2.11
CA LEU A 166 -3.20 1.18 -1.26
C LEU A 166 -3.30 -0.33 -1.21
N VAL A 167 -3.35 -0.87 -0.01
CA VAL A 167 -3.42 -2.30 0.27
C VAL A 167 -4.66 -2.57 1.11
N ASP A 168 -5.44 -3.56 0.70
CA ASP A 168 -6.65 -3.95 1.44
C ASP A 168 -6.31 -4.70 2.74
N LYS A 169 -7.35 -4.97 3.54
CA LYS A 169 -7.26 -5.72 4.80
C LYS A 169 -6.78 -7.18 4.66
N ASN A 170 -6.74 -7.71 3.44
CA ASN A 170 -6.21 -9.03 3.14
C ASN A 170 -4.74 -8.95 2.71
N GLY A 171 -4.16 -7.75 2.66
CA GLY A 171 -2.79 -7.48 2.25
C GLY A 171 -2.58 -7.46 0.73
N LYS A 172 -3.63 -7.37 -0.08
CA LYS A 172 -3.52 -7.26 -1.54
C LYS A 172 -3.40 -5.80 -1.96
N VAL A 173 -2.48 -5.49 -2.88
CA VAL A 173 -2.42 -4.15 -3.52
C VAL A 173 -3.67 -3.94 -4.36
N VAL A 174 -4.45 -2.92 -4.03
CA VAL A 174 -5.68 -2.56 -4.75
C VAL A 174 -5.49 -1.39 -5.68
N GLU A 175 -4.58 -0.46 -5.37
CA GLU A 175 -4.32 0.71 -6.21
C GLU A 175 -2.89 1.25 -5.99
N ARG A 176 -2.34 1.90 -7.03
CA ARG A 176 -1.03 2.57 -7.01
C ARG A 176 -1.20 4.00 -7.51
N TYR A 177 -0.91 4.96 -6.64
CA TYR A 177 -1.05 6.39 -6.94
C TYR A 177 0.30 7.04 -7.25
N PRO A 178 0.40 7.81 -8.35
CA PRO A 178 1.62 8.53 -8.67
C PRO A 178 1.94 9.63 -7.63
N PRO A 179 3.19 10.10 -7.60
CA PRO A 179 3.66 11.21 -6.76
C PRO A 179 2.73 12.43 -6.70
N THR A 180 2.15 12.78 -7.85
CA THR A 180 1.31 13.97 -8.04
C THR A 180 -0.11 13.82 -7.50
N THR A 181 -0.56 12.60 -7.18
CA THR A 181 -1.87 12.39 -6.54
C THR A 181 -1.80 12.88 -5.10
N SER A 182 -2.65 13.86 -4.78
CA SER A 182 -2.83 14.35 -3.41
C SER A 182 -3.41 13.23 -2.54
N PRO A 183 -2.88 13.00 -1.32
CA PRO A 183 -3.49 12.05 -0.39
C PRO A 183 -5.00 12.26 -0.19
N PHE A 184 -5.51 13.50 -0.12
CA PHE A 184 -6.96 13.75 -0.01
C PHE A 184 -7.78 13.23 -1.20
N GLN A 185 -7.18 13.14 -2.39
CA GLN A 185 -7.87 12.54 -3.53
C GLN A 185 -8.10 11.04 -3.33
N ILE A 186 -7.23 10.35 -2.58
CA ILE A 186 -7.37 8.92 -2.28
C ILE A 186 -8.65 8.65 -1.50
N GLU A 187 -9.04 9.55 -0.59
CA GLU A 187 -10.29 9.46 0.17
C GLU A 187 -11.53 9.62 -0.71
N THR A 188 -11.47 10.52 -1.70
CA THR A 188 -12.62 10.89 -2.52
C THR A 188 -12.85 9.97 -3.72
N PHE A 189 -11.91 9.09 -4.04
CA PHE A 189 -12.13 8.08 -5.07
C PHE A 189 -13.24 7.11 -4.63
N PRO A 190 -14.25 6.83 -5.49
CA PRO A 190 -15.48 6.08 -5.15
C PRO A 190 -15.27 4.65 -4.63
N ASN A 191 -14.02 4.17 -4.57
CA ASN A 191 -13.64 2.83 -4.11
C ASN A 191 -12.95 2.80 -2.74
N PHE A 192 -12.60 3.94 -2.13
CA PHE A 192 -11.97 3.96 -0.80
C PHE A 192 -12.93 3.40 0.28
N GLY A 193 -14.24 3.60 0.09
CA GLY A 193 -15.28 3.14 1.02
C GLY A 193 -15.91 1.78 0.71
N THR A 194 -15.90 1.31 -0.54
CA THR A 194 -16.71 0.13 -0.95
C THR A 194 -15.96 -1.20 -1.01
N HIS A 195 -14.62 -1.18 -1.13
CA HIS A 195 -13.82 -2.43 -1.18
C HIS A 195 -12.95 -2.66 0.05
N CYS A 196 -12.54 -1.61 0.77
CA CYS A 196 -11.73 -1.76 1.98
C CYS A 196 -12.58 -2.15 3.22
N TRP A 197 -13.90 -1.97 3.13
CA TRP A 197 -14.85 -2.10 4.24
C TRP A 197 -15.99 -3.06 3.94
N VAL A 198 -15.68 -4.30 3.57
CA VAL A 198 -16.72 -5.35 3.59
C VAL A 198 -16.28 -6.47 4.53
N GLY A 199 -16.52 -6.26 5.82
CA GLY A 199 -16.78 -7.40 6.70
C GLY A 199 -18.03 -8.09 6.16
N GLY A 200 -17.84 -9.30 5.62
CA GLY A 200 -18.84 -10.30 5.23
C GLY A 200 -20.15 -9.78 4.63
N LEU A 201 -20.37 -10.02 3.33
CA LEU A 201 -21.63 -10.56 2.79
C LEU A 201 -21.46 -10.88 1.29
N GLY A 202 -22.32 -11.77 0.82
CA GLY A 202 -22.18 -12.58 -0.39
C GLY A 202 -22.30 -11.88 -1.73
N LYS A 203 -22.10 -12.69 -2.77
CA LYS A 203 -22.14 -12.34 -4.20
C LYS A 203 -23.51 -11.75 -4.58
N HIS A 204 -23.48 -10.82 -5.53
CA HIS A 204 -24.59 -10.12 -6.21
C HIS A 204 -25.02 -8.78 -5.58
N GLU A 205 -24.38 -7.68 -6.00
CA GLU A 205 -25.05 -6.51 -6.60
C GLU A 205 -24.02 -5.40 -6.88
N GLN A 206 -23.84 -5.08 -8.16
CA GLN A 206 -23.27 -3.80 -8.60
C GLN A 206 -24.45 -2.88 -8.95
N GLN A 207 -24.80 -1.93 -8.09
CA GLN A 207 -25.57 -0.74 -8.49
C GLN A 207 -25.41 0.41 -7.47
N TYR A 208 -25.33 1.62 -8.02
CA TYR A 208 -24.84 2.86 -7.39
C TYR A 208 -25.86 3.60 -6.46
N TRP A 209 -25.32 4.23 -5.40
CA TRP A 209 -25.74 5.41 -4.59
C TRP A 209 -27.08 5.51 -3.81
N ARG A 210 -26.98 5.55 -2.45
CA ARG A 210 -27.65 6.43 -1.42
C ARG A 210 -27.40 5.78 -0.04
N LEU A 211 -26.99 6.43 1.05
CA LEU A 211 -27.45 7.63 1.74
C LEU A 211 -26.31 8.17 2.62
N LEU A 212 -26.14 9.49 2.70
CA LEU A 212 -25.50 10.12 3.85
C LEU A 212 -26.60 10.33 4.90
N SER A 213 -26.38 9.82 6.12
CA SER A 213 -27.03 10.34 7.31
C SER A 213 -26.66 11.81 7.44
N ASP A 214 -27.68 12.66 7.46
CA ASP A 214 -27.67 14.06 7.87
C ASP A 214 -27.16 15.09 6.84
N GLY A 215 -27.99 15.26 5.80
CA GLY A 215 -28.41 16.54 5.22
C GLY A 215 -27.40 17.67 5.06
N LEU A 216 -26.81 17.79 3.85
CA LEU A 216 -26.96 18.96 2.97
C LEU A 216 -26.25 18.68 1.62
N LEU A 217 -26.99 18.90 0.52
CA LEU A 217 -26.60 19.20 -0.86
C LEU A 217 -25.25 18.66 -1.41
N ALA A 218 -25.31 17.84 -2.48
CA ALA A 218 -24.46 18.08 -3.65
C ALA A 218 -24.99 17.40 -4.94
N MET A 219 -24.88 18.18 -6.01
CA MET A 219 -25.27 17.95 -7.41
C MET A 219 -24.49 16.82 -8.09
N THR A 220 -25.10 16.23 -9.12
CA THR A 220 -24.48 15.21 -9.97
C THR A 220 -23.63 15.84 -11.09
N TRP A 221 -22.53 15.17 -11.43
CA TRP A 221 -21.59 15.51 -12.51
C TRP A 221 -22.18 15.27 -13.92
N LYS A 222 -23.45 15.60 -14.18
CA LYS A 222 -24.08 15.46 -15.51
C LYS A 222 -24.65 16.74 -16.10
N GLU A 223 -24.14 17.90 -15.65
CA GLU A 223 -24.54 19.22 -16.18
C GLU A 223 -23.35 20.14 -16.53
N ARG A 224 -22.13 19.62 -16.70
CA ARG A 224 -20.97 20.44 -17.12
C ARG A 224 -20.37 20.12 -18.49
N ASN A 225 -21.00 19.25 -19.28
CA ASN A 225 -20.57 18.98 -20.67
C ASN A 225 -21.76 18.96 -21.66
N ALA A 226 -22.74 19.84 -21.45
CA ALA A 226 -23.74 20.18 -22.46
C ALA A 226 -23.61 21.67 -22.78
N THR A 227 -22.61 22.01 -23.60
CA THR A 227 -22.62 23.09 -24.60
C THR A 227 -21.41 22.90 -25.50
#